data_AF-A0A0B7C219-F1
#
_entry.id   AF-A0A0B7C219-F1
#
_cell.length_a   1.000
_cell.length_b   1.000
_cell.length_c   1.000
_cell.angle_alpha   90.00
_cell.angle_beta   90.00
_cell.angle_gamma   90.00
#
_symmetry.space_group_name_H-M   'P 1'
#
loop_
_entity.id
_entity.type
_entity.pdbx_description
1 polymer ?
#
loop_
_entity_poly.entity_id
_entity_poly.type
_entity_poly.pdbx_seq_one_letter_code
_entity_poly.pdbx_strand_id
1 'polypeptide(L)'
;AKAPGKMVKKRYEETLKIAAISEINHMLSASGVAGQVRPLMGTAKKFYGCVSKCMKAKSGNCQDKCGLDLPTDSEMVKQTKTCAKRAGFNTAVVRDLCSCAQQAGLIQLNGVCNKIVVN
;
A
#
# COMPACT_ATOMS: atom_id res chain seq x y z
N ALA A 1 -8.57 -39.77 -3.67
CA ALA A 1 -8.46 -38.41 -4.23
C ALA A 1 -8.55 -37.40 -3.08
N LYS A 2 -7.69 -36.37 -3.04
CA LYS A 2 -7.85 -35.27 -2.07
C LYS A 2 -9.14 -34.52 -2.42
N ALA A 3 -10.06 -34.38 -1.47
CA ALA A 3 -11.31 -33.67 -1.67
C ALA A 3 -11.07 -32.25 -2.24
N PRO A 4 -11.96 -31.72 -3.09
CA PRO A 4 -11.85 -30.34 -3.55
C PRO A 4 -11.83 -29.38 -2.35
N GLY A 5 -10.95 -28.39 -2.42
CA GLY A 5 -10.83 -27.37 -1.37
C GLY A 5 -12.12 -26.55 -1.21
N LYS A 6 -12.28 -25.88 -0.08
CA LYS A 6 -13.42 -24.98 0.15
C LYS A 6 -13.44 -23.87 -0.90
N MET A 7 -14.62 -23.58 -1.44
CA MET A 7 -14.85 -22.40 -2.28
C MET A 7 -14.73 -21.14 -1.42
N VAL A 8 -14.02 -20.14 -1.91
CA VAL A 8 -13.83 -18.86 -1.22
C VAL A 8 -14.38 -17.72 -2.06
N LYS A 9 -14.67 -16.58 -1.42
CA LYS A 9 -15.14 -15.39 -2.13
C LYS A 9 -14.08 -14.89 -3.10
N LYS A 10 -14.47 -14.63 -4.36
CA LYS A 10 -13.59 -13.98 -5.33
C LYS A 10 -13.23 -12.58 -4.83
N ARG A 11 -11.92 -12.30 -4.77
CA ARG A 11 -11.38 -10.99 -4.42
C ARG A 11 -11.03 -10.22 -5.68
N TYR A 12 -11.25 -8.91 -5.65
CA TYR A 12 -10.95 -8.00 -6.75
C TYR A 12 -9.79 -7.10 -6.33
N GLU A 13 -8.77 -6.98 -7.18
CA GLU A 13 -7.61 -6.13 -6.86
C GLU A 13 -8.01 -4.65 -6.68
N GLU A 14 -9.03 -4.20 -7.40
CA GLU A 14 -9.50 -2.81 -7.31
C GLU A 14 -10.07 -2.47 -5.93
N THR A 15 -10.76 -3.39 -5.25
CA THR A 15 -11.30 -3.12 -3.91
C THR A 15 -10.20 -3.04 -2.87
N LEU A 16 -9.16 -3.88 -2.99
CA LEU A 16 -7.97 -3.79 -2.15
C LEU A 16 -7.20 -2.48 -2.38
N LYS A 17 -7.04 -2.04 -3.64
CA LYS A 17 -6.43 -0.74 -3.97
C LYS A 17 -7.20 0.42 -3.35
N ILE A 18 -8.53 0.40 -3.42
CA ILE A 18 -9.38 1.44 -2.83
C ILE A 18 -9.20 1.48 -1.31
N ALA A 19 -9.22 0.32 -0.64
CA ALA A 19 -8.99 0.24 0.81
C ALA A 19 -7.59 0.78 1.20
N ALA A 20 -6.56 0.43 0.42
CA ALA A 20 -5.19 0.91 0.65
C ALA A 20 -5.08 2.44 0.46
N ILE A 21 -5.70 2.99 -0.59
CA ILE A 21 -5.75 4.43 -0.85
C ILE A 21 -6.52 5.15 0.26
N SER A 22 -7.63 4.57 0.74
CA SER A 22 -8.41 5.12 1.85
C SER A 22 -7.56 5.24 3.13
N GLU A 23 -6.80 4.19 3.47
CA GLU A 23 -5.89 4.20 4.62
C GLU A 23 -4.76 5.22 4.44
N ILE A 24 -4.18 5.33 3.24
CA ILE A 24 -3.16 6.36 2.95
C ILE A 24 -3.76 7.76 3.10
N ASN A 25 -4.94 8.01 2.53
CA ASN A 25 -5.63 9.29 2.67
C ASN A 25 -5.92 9.62 4.13
N HIS A 26 -6.29 8.64 4.96
CA HIS A 26 -6.46 8.83 6.40
C HIS A 26 -5.16 9.33 7.06
N MET A 27 -4.02 8.69 6.77
CA MET A 27 -2.70 9.11 7.29
C MET A 27 -2.31 10.51 6.80
N LEU A 28 -2.49 10.79 5.52
CA LEU A 28 -2.16 12.09 4.93
C LEU A 28 -3.06 13.22 5.44
N SER A 29 -4.33 12.92 5.72
CA SER A 29 -5.29 13.88 6.29
C SER A 29 -4.95 14.17 7.74
N ALA A 30 -4.64 13.14 8.54
CA ALA A 30 -4.15 13.30 9.91
C ALA A 30 -2.84 14.12 9.98
N SER A 31 -2.03 14.04 8.92
CA SER A 31 -0.78 14.81 8.75
C SER A 31 -0.99 16.22 8.17
N GLY A 32 -2.21 16.58 7.77
CA GLY A 32 -2.52 17.89 7.15
C GLY A 32 -1.94 18.11 5.76
N VAL A 33 -1.47 17.06 5.07
CA VAL A 33 -0.77 17.16 3.78
C VAL A 33 -1.53 16.56 2.61
N ALA A 34 -2.72 15.99 2.83
CA ALA A 34 -3.48 15.27 1.80
C ALA A 34 -3.61 16.03 0.46
N GLY A 35 -3.83 17.35 0.50
CA GLY A 35 -3.91 18.19 -0.70
C GLY A 35 -2.59 18.27 -1.50
N GLN A 36 -1.45 18.26 -0.82
CA GLN A 36 -0.12 18.41 -1.42
C GLN A 36 0.36 17.11 -2.09
N VAL A 37 -0.05 15.96 -1.55
CA VAL A 37 0.39 14.63 -2.03
C VAL A 37 -0.54 14.04 -3.08
N ARG A 38 -1.74 14.61 -3.28
CA ARG A 38 -2.71 14.18 -4.31
C ARG A 38 -2.11 14.01 -5.70
N PRO A 39 -1.29 14.95 -6.23
CA PRO A 39 -0.71 14.80 -7.57
C PRO A 39 0.24 13.60 -7.70
N LEU A 40 0.80 13.12 -6.58
CA LEU A 40 1.69 11.95 -6.54
C LEU A 40 0.94 10.61 -6.59
N MET A 41 -0.39 10.60 -6.46
CA MET A 41 -1.19 9.37 -6.57
C MET A 41 -1.03 8.67 -7.93
N GLY A 42 -0.84 9.44 -9.00
CA GLY A 42 -0.58 8.87 -10.33
C GLY A 42 0.73 8.08 -10.36
N THR A 43 1.79 8.61 -9.74
CA THR A 43 3.09 7.94 -9.59
C THR A 43 2.97 6.72 -8.69
N ALA A 44 2.24 6.82 -7.57
CA ALA A 44 1.97 5.70 -6.69
C ALA A 44 1.26 4.54 -7.40
N LYS A 45 0.31 4.84 -8.31
CA LYS A 45 -0.38 3.82 -9.12
C LYS A 45 0.58 3.06 -10.04
N LYS A 46 1.53 3.75 -10.67
CA LYS A 46 2.57 3.13 -11.51
C LYS A 46 3.49 2.23 -10.67
N PHE A 47 3.94 2.72 -9.52
CA PHE A 47 4.76 1.96 -8.58
C PHE A 47 4.02 0.70 -8.10
N TYR A 48 2.75 0.82 -7.70
CA TYR A 48 1.92 -0.32 -7.34
C TYR A 48 1.82 -1.35 -8.47
N GLY A 49 1.66 -0.89 -9.72
CA GLY A 49 1.65 -1.79 -10.88
C GLY A 49 2.94 -2.61 -11.01
N CYS A 50 4.10 -2.01 -10.71
CA CYS A 50 5.38 -2.70 -10.67
C CYS A 50 5.44 -3.74 -9.54
N VAL A 51 5.07 -3.33 -8.32
CA VAL A 51 5.07 -4.21 -7.14
C VAL A 51 4.11 -5.38 -7.33
N SER A 52 2.89 -5.15 -7.82
CA SER A 52 1.90 -6.19 -8.11
C SER A 52 2.46 -7.20 -9.12
N LYS A 53 3.06 -6.74 -10.22
CA LYS A 53 3.73 -7.63 -11.19
C LYS A 53 4.84 -8.46 -10.56
N CYS A 54 5.69 -7.84 -9.73
CA CYS A 54 6.77 -8.53 -8.99
C CYS A 54 6.20 -9.63 -8.08
N MET A 55 5.20 -9.30 -7.27
CA MET A 55 4.56 -10.24 -6.35
C MET A 55 3.86 -11.37 -7.10
N LYS A 56 3.19 -11.07 -8.21
CA LYS A 56 2.55 -12.08 -9.06
C LYS A 56 3.59 -13.07 -9.62
N ALA A 57 4.71 -12.57 -10.12
CA ALA A 57 5.81 -13.41 -10.60
C ALA A 57 6.43 -14.27 -9.47
N LYS A 58 6.72 -13.66 -8.31
CA LYS A 58 7.33 -14.36 -7.16
C LYS A 58 6.41 -15.37 -6.49
N SER A 59 5.09 -15.18 -6.59
CA SER A 59 4.08 -16.12 -6.10
C SER A 59 3.69 -17.20 -7.13
N GLY A 60 4.42 -17.32 -8.24
CA GLY A 60 4.14 -18.32 -9.28
C GLY A 60 2.78 -18.15 -9.96
N ASN A 61 2.26 -16.92 -10.04
CA ASN A 61 0.91 -16.60 -10.52
C ASN A 61 -0.22 -17.27 -9.72
N CYS A 62 -0.01 -17.58 -8.43
CA CYS A 62 -1.02 -18.23 -7.59
C CYS A 62 -2.32 -17.42 -7.53
N GLN A 63 -2.29 -16.08 -7.64
CA GLN A 63 -3.51 -15.27 -7.70
C GLN A 63 -4.50 -15.68 -8.82
N ASP A 64 -4.03 -16.25 -9.93
CA ASP A 64 -4.89 -16.67 -11.03
C ASP A 64 -5.46 -18.10 -10.84
N LYS A 65 -4.88 -18.89 -9.91
CA LYS A 65 -5.17 -20.32 -9.74
C LYS A 65 -5.56 -20.71 -8.31
N CYS A 66 -5.45 -19.80 -7.35
CA CYS A 66 -5.65 -20.02 -5.93
C CYS A 66 -6.70 -19.03 -5.40
N GLY A 67 -7.66 -19.55 -4.64
CA GLY A 67 -8.50 -18.74 -3.77
C GLY A 67 -7.97 -18.79 -2.34
N LEU A 68 -7.83 -17.64 -1.69
CA LEU A 68 -7.49 -17.57 -0.27
C LEU A 68 -8.70 -17.07 0.52
N ASP A 69 -9.01 -17.76 1.62
CA ASP A 69 -10.01 -17.31 2.60
C ASP A 69 -9.39 -16.24 3.49
N LEU A 70 -9.36 -15.02 2.97
CA LEU A 70 -8.71 -13.89 3.60
C LEU A 70 -9.75 -12.95 4.24
N PRO A 71 -9.37 -12.22 5.30
CA PRO A 71 -10.19 -11.18 5.92
C PRO A 71 -10.62 -10.08 4.93
N THR A 72 -11.41 -9.12 5.38
CA THR A 72 -11.85 -7.98 4.54
C THR A 72 -10.66 -7.15 4.01
N ASP A 73 -10.86 -6.41 2.91
CA ASP A 73 -9.79 -5.58 2.32
C ASP A 73 -9.21 -4.57 3.32
N SER A 74 -10.08 -3.96 4.12
CA SER A 74 -9.69 -3.01 5.16
C SER A 74 -8.86 -3.67 6.27
N GLU A 75 -9.21 -4.89 6.68
CA GLU A 75 -8.42 -5.64 7.67
C GLU A 75 -7.06 -6.05 7.10
N MET A 76 -7.02 -6.50 5.84
CA MET A 76 -5.78 -6.83 5.15
C MET A 76 -4.84 -5.61 5.08
N VAL A 77 -5.37 -4.44 4.77
CA VAL A 77 -4.61 -3.18 4.74
C VAL A 77 -4.09 -2.83 6.14
N LYS A 78 -4.91 -2.93 7.19
CA LYS A 78 -4.50 -2.72 8.59
C LYS A 78 -3.40 -3.70 9.03
N GLN A 79 -3.53 -4.97 8.67
CA GLN A 79 -2.51 -5.98 8.96
C GLN A 79 -1.21 -5.69 8.22
N THR A 80 -1.29 -5.31 6.95
CA THR A 80 -0.13 -4.93 6.13
C THR A 80 0.61 -3.75 6.75
N LYS A 81 -0.12 -2.71 7.17
CA LYS A 81 0.42 -1.55 7.88
C LYS A 81 1.11 -1.96 9.19
N THR A 82 0.49 -2.86 9.95
CA THR A 82 1.08 -3.39 11.19
C THR A 82 2.38 -4.14 10.91
N CYS A 83 2.43 -4.97 9.87
CA CYS A 83 3.65 -5.64 9.42
C CYS A 83 4.72 -4.64 9.01
N ALA A 84 4.37 -3.59 8.26
CA ALA A 84 5.31 -2.54 7.87
C ALA A 84 5.92 -1.85 9.11
N LYS A 85 5.08 -1.47 10.09
CA LYS A 85 5.56 -0.87 11.35
C LYS A 85 6.53 -1.80 12.09
N ARG A 86 6.21 -3.09 12.18
CA ARG A 86 7.09 -4.11 12.79
C ARG A 86 8.40 -4.30 12.03
N ALA A 87 8.37 -4.16 10.71
CA ALA A 87 9.55 -4.20 9.85
C ALA A 87 10.37 -2.89 9.89
N GLY A 88 10.00 -1.91 10.71
CA GLY A 88 10.74 -0.66 10.89
C GLY A 88 10.22 0.53 10.09
N PHE A 89 9.13 0.39 9.33
CA PHE A 89 8.48 1.53 8.66
C PHE A 89 7.68 2.38 9.66
N ASN A 90 8.40 3.06 10.54
CA ASN A 90 7.86 4.05 11.45
C ASN A 90 7.89 5.45 10.81
N THR A 91 7.38 6.45 11.53
CA THR A 91 7.37 7.84 11.06
C THR A 91 8.75 8.33 10.63
N ALA A 92 9.80 8.13 11.43
CA ALA A 92 11.14 8.62 11.10
C ALA A 92 11.65 8.06 9.76
N VAL A 93 11.56 6.74 9.58
CA VAL A 93 12.00 6.08 8.33
C VAL A 93 11.19 6.57 7.13
N VAL A 94 9.89 6.78 7.28
CA VAL A 94 9.05 7.30 6.19
C VAL A 94 9.41 8.74 5.84
N ARG A 95 9.76 9.58 6.82
CA ARG A 95 10.23 10.95 6.57
C ARG A 95 11.58 10.98 5.86
N ASP A 96 12.48 10.09 6.23
CA ASP A 96 13.79 9.95 5.57
C ASP A 96 13.62 9.49 4.12
N LEU A 97 12.77 8.50 3.88
CA LEU A 97 12.43 8.04 2.53
C LEU A 97 11.77 9.14 1.70
N CYS A 98 10.87 9.92 2.31
CA CYS A 98 10.26 11.07 1.65
C CYS A 98 11.31 12.12 1.27
N SER A 99 12.24 12.44 2.19
CA SER A 99 13.32 13.40 1.94
C SER A 99 14.23 12.92 0.82
N CYS A 100 14.57 11.62 0.79
CA CYS A 100 15.31 11.00 -0.30
C CYS A 100 14.57 11.13 -1.64
N ALA A 101 13.26 10.86 -1.65
CA ALA A 101 12.44 11.01 -2.85
C ALA A 101 12.37 12.47 -3.33
N GLN A 102 12.26 13.43 -2.40
CA GLN A 102 12.32 14.86 -2.72
C GLN A 102 13.67 15.24 -3.35
N GLN A 103 14.78 14.79 -2.78
CA GLN A 103 16.14 15.01 -3.30
C GLN A 103 16.36 14.34 -4.67
N ALA A 104 15.69 13.21 -4.92
CA ALA A 104 15.68 12.54 -6.21
C ALA A 104 14.80 13.24 -7.28
N GLY A 105 14.20 14.39 -6.97
CA GLY A 105 13.49 15.24 -7.93
C GLY A 105 11.96 15.24 -7.79
N LEU A 106 11.39 14.58 -6.77
CA LEU A 106 9.95 14.69 -6.47
C LEU A 106 9.66 16.00 -5.72
N ILE A 107 9.79 17.12 -6.42
CA ILE A 107 9.63 18.49 -5.88
C ILE A 107 8.28 18.75 -5.22
N GLN A 108 7.25 17.97 -5.58
CA GLN A 108 5.91 18.04 -4.99
C GLN A 108 5.89 17.65 -3.50
N LEU A 109 6.95 17.00 -3.01
CA LEU A 109 7.13 16.64 -1.60
C LEU A 109 7.71 17.79 -0.75
N ASN A 110 8.05 18.94 -1.35
CA ASN A 110 8.59 20.06 -0.62
C ASN A 110 7.62 20.55 0.46
N GLY A 111 8.09 20.59 1.72
CA GLY A 111 7.27 20.95 2.88
C GLY A 111 6.24 19.89 3.29
N VAL A 112 6.32 18.67 2.75
CA VAL A 112 5.46 17.52 3.11
C VAL A 112 6.19 16.57 4.04
N CYS A 113 7.46 16.26 3.77
CA CYS A 113 8.16 15.14 4.42
C CYS A 113 8.21 15.23 5.95
N ASN A 114 8.42 16.42 6.52
CA ASN A 114 8.45 16.62 7.96
C ASN A 114 7.07 16.49 8.65
N LYS A 115 5.98 16.56 7.89
CA LYS A 115 4.60 16.51 8.43
C LYS A 115 4.01 15.11 8.45
N ILE A 116 4.58 14.16 7.72
CA ILE A 116 4.06 12.79 7.63
C ILE A 116 4.07 12.13 9.02
N VAL A 117 2.99 11.47 9.37
CA VAL A 117 2.83 10.64 10.56
C VAL A 117 2.30 9.26 10.15
N VAL A 118 2.89 8.20 10.72
CA VAL A 118 2.46 6.82 10.53
C VAL A 118 1.74 6.34 11.80
N ASN A 119 0.41 6.39 11.79
CA ASN A 119 -0.46 6.08 12.93
C ASN A 119 -0.94 4.63 12.89
#